data_AF-A0A946XIV4-F1
#
_entry.id   AF-A0A946XIV4-F1
#
_cell.length_a   1.000
_cell.length_b   1.000
_cell.length_c   1.000
_cell.angle_alpha   90.00
_cell.angle_beta   90.00
_cell.angle_gamma   90.00
#
_symmetry.space_group_name_H-M   'P 1'
#
loop_
_entity.id
_entity.type
_entity.pdbx_description
1 polymer ?
#
loop_
_entity_poly.entity_id
_entity_poly.type
_entity_poly.pdbx_seq_one_letter_code
_entity_poly.pdbx_strand_id
1 'polypeptide(L)'
;MSGAPFPVKAIDAVVNIQAEEALSYRPDDRREFYLDKIGVDEDTFTGISHDEMLRRMDEAGIEKAFLIAPKIGRLGLPASYHMPYQVVADAVKEHPDRFYGLAGIDPFEGMNGVRDLEHAVTELGFIGAHLYPHWFELAPDHAKYYPFYAKCVELDVPIQMQVGQSLVYSPTSP
;
A
#
# COMPACT_ATOMS: atom_id res chain seq x y z
N MET A 1 -14.24 -26.04 -23.86
CA MET A 1 -12.88 -26.02 -23.31
C MET A 1 -12.98 -26.25 -21.82
N SER A 2 -12.55 -27.40 -21.32
CA SER A 2 -12.46 -27.64 -19.87
C SER A 2 -11.30 -26.81 -19.33
N GLY A 3 -11.59 -25.58 -18.89
CA GLY A 3 -10.59 -24.69 -18.33
C GLY A 3 -9.99 -25.34 -17.08
N ALA A 4 -8.70 -25.64 -17.13
CA ALA A 4 -7.97 -25.96 -15.91
C ALA A 4 -8.22 -24.82 -14.90
N PRO A 5 -8.50 -25.12 -13.62
CA PRO A 5 -8.67 -24.07 -12.63
C PRO A 5 -7.43 -23.18 -12.62
N PHE A 6 -7.62 -21.87 -12.53
CA PHE A 6 -6.50 -20.95 -12.32
C PHE A 6 -5.69 -21.42 -11.10
N PRO A 7 -4.35 -21.38 -11.15
CA PRO A 7 -3.51 -21.89 -10.08
C PRO A 7 -3.65 -21.12 -8.76
N VAL A 8 -4.21 -19.91 -8.81
CA VAL A 8 -4.57 -19.08 -7.65
C VAL A 8 -6.07 -18.79 -7.71
N LYS A 9 -6.79 -19.01 -6.61
CA LYS A 9 -8.25 -18.86 -6.57
C LYS A 9 -8.70 -17.40 -6.52
N ALA A 10 -8.09 -16.59 -5.66
CA ALA A 10 -8.44 -15.19 -5.48
C ALA A 10 -7.25 -14.40 -4.92
N ILE A 11 -7.10 -13.16 -5.40
CA ILE A 11 -6.09 -12.20 -4.96
C ILE A 11 -6.82 -10.93 -4.54
N ASP A 12 -6.60 -10.48 -3.30
CA ASP A 12 -6.90 -9.10 -2.94
C ASP A 12 -5.70 -8.23 -3.30
N ALA A 13 -5.88 -7.39 -4.29
CA ALA A 13 -4.79 -6.58 -4.84
C ALA A 13 -4.55 -5.27 -4.08
N VAL A 14 -5.38 -4.92 -3.08
CA VAL A 14 -5.29 -3.62 -2.38
C VAL A 14 -5.50 -3.84 -0.88
N VAL A 15 -4.43 -4.24 -0.19
CA VAL A 15 -4.49 -4.51 1.26
C VAL A 15 -3.57 -3.58 2.03
N ASN A 16 -4.14 -2.86 2.99
CA ASN A 16 -3.35 -2.14 3.99
C ASN A 16 -2.88 -3.14 5.05
N ILE A 17 -1.61 -3.10 5.41
CA ILE A 17 -1.11 -3.81 6.58
C ILE A 17 -1.74 -3.22 7.86
N GLN A 18 -2.26 -4.11 8.72
CA GLN A 18 -2.99 -3.74 9.95
C GLN A 18 -2.23 -4.14 11.22
N ALA A 19 -0.97 -4.59 11.10
CA ALA A 19 -0.12 -4.86 12.26
C ALA A 19 0.06 -3.59 13.11
N GLU A 20 0.15 -3.75 14.44
CA GLU A 20 0.28 -2.64 15.39
C GLU A 20 1.44 -1.71 15.03
N GLU A 21 2.60 -2.26 14.67
CA GLU A 21 3.74 -1.49 14.17
C GLU A 21 3.36 -0.61 12.98
N ALA A 22 2.66 -1.16 11.99
CA ALA A 22 2.25 -0.40 10.81
C ALA A 22 1.28 0.74 11.19
N LEU A 23 0.37 0.48 12.11
CA LEU A 23 -0.59 1.48 12.57
C LEU A 23 0.09 2.61 13.35
N SER A 24 1.20 2.35 14.05
CA SER A 24 1.96 3.37 14.77
C SER A 24 2.55 4.47 13.87
N TYR A 25 2.68 4.22 12.56
CA TYR A 25 3.12 5.21 11.58
C TYR A 25 1.98 6.08 11.03
N ARG A 26 0.73 5.72 11.31
CA ARG A 26 -0.44 6.51 10.86
C ARG A 26 -0.63 7.72 11.79
N PRO A 27 -1.07 8.87 11.26
CA PRO A 27 -1.43 10.01 12.10
C PRO A 27 -2.55 9.67 13.10
N ASP A 28 -2.40 10.11 14.34
CA ASP A 28 -3.35 9.88 15.45
C ASP A 28 -4.73 10.53 15.22
N ASP A 29 -4.82 11.52 14.33
CA ASP A 29 -6.01 12.33 14.06
C ASP A 29 -7.06 11.63 13.15
N ARG A 30 -6.88 10.34 12.85
CA ARG A 30 -7.73 9.60 11.92
C ARG A 30 -8.76 8.67 12.55
N ARG A 31 -8.86 8.61 13.89
CA ARG A 31 -9.81 7.72 14.60
C ARG A 31 -11.25 7.94 14.17
N GLU A 32 -11.72 9.17 14.17
CA GLU A 32 -13.09 9.53 13.79
C GLU A 32 -13.38 9.18 12.31
N PHE A 33 -12.41 9.38 11.42
CA PHE A 33 -12.55 8.98 10.02
C PHE A 33 -12.72 7.46 9.85
N TYR A 34 -11.85 6.66 10.47
CA TYR A 34 -11.87 5.21 10.27
C TYR A 34 -13.04 4.51 10.97
N LEU A 35 -13.35 4.89 12.21
CA LEU A 35 -14.43 4.25 12.96
C LEU A 35 -15.80 4.76 12.50
N ASP A 36 -16.00 6.08 12.38
CA ASP A 36 -17.35 6.63 12.20
C ASP A 36 -17.75 6.79 10.72
N LYS A 37 -16.79 7.05 9.82
CA LYS A 37 -17.08 7.32 8.41
C LYS A 37 -16.84 6.13 7.48
N ILE A 38 -15.81 5.32 7.77
CA ILE A 38 -15.50 4.11 7.00
C ILE A 38 -16.14 2.85 7.61
N GLY A 39 -16.39 2.84 8.93
CA GLY A 39 -16.96 1.69 9.62
C GLY A 39 -15.97 0.55 9.84
N VAL A 40 -14.69 0.87 10.00
CA VAL A 40 -13.65 -0.11 10.37
C VAL A 40 -13.94 -0.60 11.79
N ASP A 41 -13.86 -1.91 12.03
CA ASP A 41 -13.99 -2.46 13.38
C ASP A 41 -12.85 -2.01 14.30
N GLU A 42 -13.13 -1.95 15.61
CA GLU A 42 -12.19 -1.42 16.59
C GLU A 42 -10.86 -2.21 16.61
N ASP A 43 -10.91 -3.53 16.45
CA ASP A 43 -9.72 -4.38 16.41
C ASP A 43 -8.82 -4.02 15.22
N THR A 44 -9.40 -3.83 14.03
CA THR A 44 -8.65 -3.41 12.83
C THR A 44 -8.08 -2.00 12.98
N PHE A 45 -8.75 -1.12 13.73
CA PHE A 45 -8.25 0.22 14.02
C PHE A 45 -7.08 0.20 15.03
N THR A 46 -7.12 -0.68 16.03
CA THR A 46 -6.06 -0.78 17.05
C THR A 46 -4.88 -1.62 16.59
N GLY A 47 -5.12 -2.55 15.67
CA GLY A 47 -4.11 -3.43 15.10
C GLY A 47 -4.43 -4.90 15.35
N ILE A 48 -4.14 -5.72 14.35
CA ILE A 48 -4.32 -7.18 14.39
C ILE A 48 -3.03 -7.87 13.94
N SER A 49 -2.80 -9.09 14.43
CA SER A 49 -1.65 -9.89 14.01
C SER A 49 -1.76 -10.33 12.55
N HIS A 50 -0.63 -10.72 11.95
CA HIS A 50 -0.61 -11.35 10.63
C HIS A 50 -1.46 -12.63 10.60
N ASP A 51 -1.43 -13.44 11.67
CA ASP A 51 -2.27 -14.64 11.80
C ASP A 51 -3.77 -14.31 11.73
N GLU A 52 -4.20 -13.21 12.35
CA GLU A 52 -5.59 -12.78 12.30
C GLU A 52 -5.96 -12.24 10.90
N MET A 53 -5.04 -11.53 10.24
CA MET A 53 -5.22 -11.14 8.83
C MET A 53 -5.40 -12.38 7.93
N LEU A 54 -4.56 -13.40 8.11
CA LEU A 54 -4.61 -14.66 7.35
C LEU A 54 -5.91 -15.43 7.63
N ARG A 55 -6.36 -15.50 8.88
CA ARG A 55 -7.65 -16.11 9.24
C ARG A 55 -8.80 -15.44 8.50
N ARG A 56 -8.84 -14.11 8.46
CA ARG A 56 -9.86 -13.34 7.73
C ARG A 56 -9.78 -13.57 6.21
N MET A 57 -8.57 -13.66 5.65
CA MET A 57 -8.37 -14.04 4.24
C MET A 57 -8.93 -15.44 3.95
N ASP A 58 -8.63 -16.43 4.79
CA ASP A 58 -9.10 -17.80 4.62
C ASP A 58 -10.65 -17.88 4.68
N GLU A 59 -11.27 -17.15 5.62
CA GLU A 59 -12.74 -17.08 5.73
C GLU A 59 -13.40 -16.41 4.51
N ALA A 60 -12.73 -15.42 3.91
CA ALA A 60 -13.19 -14.75 2.70
C ALA A 60 -12.83 -15.52 1.41
N GLY A 61 -12.05 -16.61 1.50
CA GLY A 61 -11.57 -17.37 0.34
C GLY A 61 -10.48 -16.65 -0.46
N ILE A 62 -9.75 -15.71 0.14
CA ILE A 62 -8.65 -14.95 -0.46
C ILE A 62 -7.34 -15.72 -0.26
N GLU A 63 -6.72 -16.11 -1.37
CA GLU A 63 -5.49 -16.91 -1.33
C GLU A 63 -4.26 -16.02 -1.12
N LYS A 64 -4.22 -14.85 -1.76
CA LYS A 64 -3.06 -13.94 -1.72
C LYS A 64 -3.50 -12.50 -1.52
N ALA A 65 -2.69 -11.73 -0.79
CA ALA A 65 -2.91 -10.31 -0.55
C ALA A 65 -1.70 -9.48 -0.99
N PHE A 66 -1.95 -8.38 -1.69
CA PHE A 66 -0.94 -7.40 -2.04
C PHE A 66 -0.94 -6.29 -1.00
N LEU A 67 0.07 -6.32 -0.13
CA LEU A 67 0.28 -5.39 0.96
C LEU A 67 0.93 -4.12 0.43
N ILE A 68 0.30 -2.98 0.69
CA ILE A 68 0.82 -1.68 0.26
C ILE A 68 1.66 -1.10 1.40
N ALA A 69 2.86 -0.62 1.07
CA ALA A 69 3.62 0.29 1.93
C ALA A 69 3.38 1.74 1.46
N PRO A 70 2.27 2.39 1.89
CA PRO A 70 1.80 3.60 1.24
C PRO A 70 2.70 4.80 1.55
N LYS A 71 2.90 5.65 0.54
CA LYS A 71 3.35 7.04 0.72
C LYS A 71 2.16 7.96 0.52
N ILE A 72 1.77 8.65 1.59
CA ILE A 72 0.60 9.51 1.65
C ILE A 72 1.07 10.94 1.85
N GLY A 73 0.84 11.76 0.83
CA GLY A 73 1.17 13.18 0.84
C GLY A 73 2.66 13.45 0.93
N ARG A 74 3.02 14.73 0.95
CA ARG A 74 4.41 15.18 1.08
C ARG A 74 4.76 15.28 2.55
N LEU A 75 5.84 14.62 2.97
CA LEU A 75 6.29 14.71 4.37
C LEU A 75 6.45 16.17 4.80
N GLY A 76 5.94 16.47 6.00
CA GLY A 76 5.87 17.82 6.55
C GLY A 76 4.56 18.57 6.26
N LEU A 77 3.69 18.05 5.39
CA LEU A 77 2.31 18.55 5.26
C LEU A 77 1.35 17.81 6.22
N PRO A 78 0.23 18.43 6.61
CA PRO A 78 -0.79 17.78 7.43
C PRO A 78 -1.24 16.44 6.86
N ALA A 79 -1.57 15.50 7.77
CA ALA A 79 -2.03 14.15 7.46
C ALA A 79 -1.08 13.29 6.58
N SER A 80 0.12 13.77 6.25
CA SER A 80 1.05 13.04 5.41
C SER A 80 1.87 12.03 6.23
N TYR A 81 2.01 10.82 5.73
CA TYR A 81 2.86 9.78 6.34
C TYR A 81 3.35 8.82 5.28
N HIS A 82 4.54 8.27 5.49
CA HIS A 82 5.12 7.25 4.63
C HIS A 82 5.34 5.99 5.45
N MET A 83 4.76 4.88 5.01
CA MET A 83 5.01 3.58 5.61
C MET A 83 6.42 3.11 5.23
N PRO A 84 7.29 2.78 6.20
CA PRO A 84 8.58 2.19 5.89
C PRO A 84 8.38 0.86 5.15
N TYR A 85 9.10 0.66 4.04
CA TYR A 85 8.99 -0.58 3.27
C TYR A 85 9.33 -1.82 4.09
N GLN A 86 10.23 -1.69 5.07
CA GLN A 86 10.65 -2.79 5.92
C GLN A 86 9.47 -3.45 6.65
N VAL A 87 8.48 -2.66 7.11
CA VAL A 87 7.30 -3.18 7.81
C VAL A 87 6.52 -4.17 6.94
N VAL A 88 6.37 -3.87 5.65
CA VAL A 88 5.71 -4.77 4.70
C VAL A 88 6.64 -5.90 4.26
N ALA A 89 7.94 -5.64 4.09
CA ALA A 89 8.92 -6.65 3.76
C ALA A 89 9.02 -7.76 4.83
N ASP A 90 8.94 -7.39 6.11
CA ASP A 90 8.96 -8.35 7.21
C ASP A 90 7.71 -9.24 7.19
N ALA A 91 6.52 -8.67 6.96
CA ALA A 91 5.29 -9.44 6.79
C ALA A 91 5.37 -10.40 5.58
N VAL A 92 5.90 -9.94 4.44
CA VAL A 92 6.11 -10.78 3.24
C VAL A 92 7.09 -11.91 3.54
N LYS A 93 8.16 -11.64 4.30
CA LYS A 93 9.15 -12.66 4.68
C LYS A 93 8.57 -13.72 5.62
N GLU A 94 7.68 -13.33 6.53
CA GLU A 94 6.99 -14.24 7.43
C GLU A 94 5.99 -15.14 6.70
N HIS A 95 5.31 -14.63 5.68
CA HIS A 95 4.27 -15.34 4.93
C HIS A 95 4.41 -15.20 3.40
N PRO A 96 5.50 -15.70 2.80
CA PRO A 96 5.88 -15.42 1.40
C PRO A 96 4.97 -16.07 0.35
N ASP A 97 4.14 -17.03 0.75
CA ASP A 97 3.13 -17.67 -0.09
C ASP A 97 1.77 -16.95 -0.06
N ARG A 98 1.57 -16.05 0.91
CA ARG A 98 0.30 -15.36 1.16
C ARG A 98 0.38 -13.85 0.92
N PHE A 99 1.50 -13.22 1.27
CA PHE A 99 1.68 -11.77 1.21
C PHE A 99 2.70 -11.36 0.15
N TYR A 100 2.41 -10.26 -0.54
CA TYR A 100 3.26 -9.68 -1.57
C TYR A 100 3.30 -8.15 -1.43
N GLY A 101 4.48 -7.54 -1.43
CA GLY A 101 4.64 -6.10 -1.17
C GLY A 101 4.51 -5.23 -2.41
N LEU A 102 3.90 -4.04 -2.26
CA LEU A 102 3.88 -2.95 -3.23
C LEU A 102 4.51 -1.67 -2.64
N ALA A 103 5.45 -1.08 -3.37
CA ALA A 103 6.22 0.09 -2.94
C ALA A 103 5.44 1.38 -3.21
N GLY A 104 4.95 2.05 -2.16
CA GLY A 104 4.34 3.37 -2.30
C GLY A 104 5.36 4.41 -2.77
N ILE A 105 5.06 5.18 -3.82
CA ILE A 105 5.99 6.18 -4.37
C ILE A 105 5.57 7.62 -4.02
N ASP A 106 6.57 8.49 -3.83
CA ASP A 106 6.38 9.95 -3.68
C ASP A 106 7.13 10.68 -4.81
N PRO A 107 6.43 11.39 -5.73
CA PRO A 107 7.05 12.11 -6.85
C PRO A 107 7.95 13.28 -6.44
N PHE A 108 7.88 13.75 -5.20
CA PHE A 108 8.69 14.85 -4.67
C PHE A 108 10.02 14.40 -4.10
N GLU A 109 10.22 13.11 -3.84
CA GLU A 109 11.53 12.55 -3.45
C GLU A 109 12.52 12.47 -4.62
N GLY A 110 12.01 12.61 -5.85
CA GLY A 110 12.81 12.57 -7.07
C GLY A 110 13.61 11.27 -7.19
N MET A 111 14.89 11.39 -7.56
CA MET A 111 15.74 10.21 -7.78
C MET A 111 16.06 9.41 -6.51
N ASN A 112 15.88 9.97 -5.31
CA ASN A 112 16.02 9.18 -4.09
C ASN A 112 14.87 8.17 -4.00
N GLY A 113 13.63 8.60 -4.18
CA GLY A 113 12.47 7.70 -4.22
C GLY A 113 12.55 6.66 -5.33
N VAL A 114 13.15 6.99 -6.49
CA VAL A 114 13.40 6.01 -7.57
C VAL A 114 14.38 4.93 -7.13
N ARG A 115 15.46 5.28 -6.41
CA ARG A 115 16.41 4.29 -5.85
C ARG A 115 15.78 3.46 -4.73
N ASP A 116 14.91 4.06 -3.93
CA ASP A 116 14.18 3.34 -2.89
C ASP A 116 13.20 2.34 -3.51
N LEU A 117 12.52 2.69 -4.60
CA LEU A 117 11.70 1.76 -5.38
C LEU A 117 12.53 0.59 -5.92
N GLU A 118 13.69 0.88 -6.51
CA GLU A 118 14.61 -0.14 -6.99
C GLU A 118 15.03 -1.09 -5.86
N HIS A 119 15.45 -0.54 -4.72
CA HIS A 119 15.79 -1.33 -3.54
C HIS A 119 14.63 -2.21 -3.05
N ALA A 120 13.41 -1.67 -3.01
CA ALA A 120 12.24 -2.44 -2.59
C ALA A 120 11.99 -3.66 -3.49
N VAL A 121 12.17 -3.49 -4.80
CA VAL A 121 11.96 -4.58 -5.76
C VAL A 121 13.12 -5.57 -5.75
N THR A 122 14.38 -5.11 -5.80
CA THR A 122 15.53 -6.01 -5.98
C THR A 122 15.99 -6.67 -4.69
N GLU A 123 15.86 -5.99 -3.55
CA GLU A 123 16.38 -6.49 -2.26
C GLU A 123 15.28 -6.94 -1.31
N LEU A 124 14.12 -6.26 -1.30
CA LEU A 124 13.00 -6.61 -0.40
C LEU A 124 11.96 -7.53 -1.05
N GLY A 125 12.07 -7.80 -2.35
CA GLY A 125 11.19 -8.73 -3.07
C GLY A 125 9.79 -8.17 -3.36
N PHE A 126 9.62 -6.85 -3.38
CA PHE A 126 8.35 -6.25 -3.75
C PHE A 126 8.02 -6.50 -5.21
N ILE A 127 6.75 -6.76 -5.51
CA ILE A 127 6.30 -7.18 -6.83
C ILE A 127 5.76 -6.02 -7.68
N GLY A 128 5.87 -4.79 -7.20
CA GLY A 128 5.33 -3.62 -7.88
C GLY A 128 5.40 -2.35 -7.08
N ALA A 129 5.00 -1.26 -7.73
CA ALA A 129 4.83 0.05 -7.13
C ALA A 129 3.35 0.36 -6.86
N HIS A 130 3.09 1.29 -5.95
CA HIS A 130 1.77 1.80 -5.63
C HIS A 130 1.75 3.34 -5.64
N LEU A 131 0.70 3.95 -6.19
CA LEU A 131 0.55 5.40 -6.27
C LEU A 131 -0.86 5.88 -5.90
N TYR A 132 -0.91 6.94 -5.09
CA TYR A 132 -2.10 7.76 -4.85
C TYR A 132 -1.91 9.18 -5.40
N PRO A 133 -2.27 9.48 -6.66
CA PRO A 133 -1.97 10.79 -7.27
C PRO A 133 -2.61 11.97 -6.53
N HIS A 134 -3.82 11.76 -5.99
CA HIS A 134 -4.60 12.81 -5.32
C HIS A 134 -3.91 13.39 -4.08
N TRP A 135 -3.13 12.60 -3.35
CA TRP A 135 -2.38 13.09 -2.18
C TRP A 135 -1.24 14.05 -2.55
N PHE A 136 -0.84 14.08 -3.82
CA PHE A 136 0.23 14.92 -4.32
C PHE A 136 -0.28 16.10 -5.16
N GLU A 137 -1.59 16.16 -5.40
CA GLU A 137 -2.24 17.14 -6.30
C GLU A 137 -1.63 17.15 -7.71
N LEU A 138 -1.17 15.99 -8.19
CA LEU A 138 -0.62 15.82 -9.52
C LEU A 138 -1.49 14.86 -10.32
N ALA A 139 -1.73 15.20 -11.58
CA ALA A 139 -2.37 14.27 -12.50
C ALA A 139 -1.48 13.02 -12.71
N PRO A 140 -2.06 11.83 -12.94
CA PRO A 140 -1.31 10.61 -13.22
C PRO A 140 -0.24 10.75 -14.32
N ASP A 141 -0.46 11.60 -15.31
CA ASP A 141 0.45 11.83 -16.43
C ASP A 141 1.47 12.96 -16.17
N HIS A 142 1.53 13.50 -14.94
CA HIS A 142 2.47 14.56 -14.60
C HIS A 142 3.93 14.08 -14.69
N ALA A 143 4.79 14.90 -15.31
CA ALA A 143 6.18 14.55 -15.64
C ALA A 143 7.05 14.08 -14.44
N LYS A 144 6.69 14.46 -13.21
CA LYS A 144 7.36 13.98 -11.99
C LYS A 144 7.23 12.47 -11.76
N TYR A 145 6.20 11.83 -12.32
CA TYR A 145 6.02 10.39 -12.20
C TYR A 145 6.82 9.58 -13.23
N TYR A 146 7.24 10.20 -14.33
CA TYR A 146 7.89 9.49 -15.43
C TYR A 146 9.18 8.74 -15.03
N PRO A 147 10.04 9.26 -14.12
CA PRO A 147 11.17 8.49 -13.63
C PRO A 147 10.76 7.18 -12.92
N PHE A 148 9.65 7.20 -12.17
CA PHE A 148 9.13 6.01 -11.51
C PHE A 148 8.52 5.04 -12.52
N TYR A 149 7.77 5.53 -13.51
CA TYR A 149 7.22 4.69 -14.58
C TYR A 149 8.33 4.03 -15.41
N ALA A 150 9.37 4.79 -15.76
CA ALA A 150 10.53 4.26 -16.45
C ALA A 150 11.24 3.19 -15.61
N LYS A 151 11.41 3.41 -14.30
CA LYS A 151 12.01 2.42 -13.40
C LYS A 151 11.14 1.17 -13.24
N CYS A 152 9.80 1.29 -13.18
CA CYS A 152 8.90 0.14 -13.18
C CYS A 152 9.07 -0.71 -14.46
N VAL A 153 9.19 -0.07 -15.63
CA VAL A 153 9.47 -0.75 -16.90
C VAL A 153 10.85 -1.43 -16.89
N GLU A 154 11.88 -0.75 -16.38
CA GLU A 154 13.24 -1.29 -16.27
C GLU A 154 13.30 -2.54 -15.39
N LEU A 155 12.56 -2.52 -14.27
CA LEU A 155 12.49 -3.62 -13.30
C LEU A 155 11.48 -4.71 -13.68
N ASP A 156 10.73 -4.54 -14.77
CA ASP A 156 9.64 -5.42 -15.20
C ASP A 156 8.58 -5.65 -14.11
N VAL A 157 8.17 -4.57 -13.42
CA VAL A 157 7.13 -4.60 -12.39
C VAL A 157 5.96 -3.65 -12.70
N PRO A 158 4.72 -4.01 -12.32
CA PRO A 158 3.58 -3.13 -12.48
C PRO A 158 3.61 -1.95 -11.50
N ILE A 159 2.87 -0.90 -11.84
CA ILE A 159 2.45 0.14 -10.91
C ILE A 159 0.93 0.10 -10.76
N GLN A 160 0.47 -0.09 -9.52
CA GLN A 160 -0.94 0.03 -9.17
C GLN A 160 -1.25 1.48 -8.79
N MET A 161 -2.34 2.02 -9.34
CA MET A 161 -2.73 3.41 -9.10
C MET A 161 -4.17 3.48 -8.60
N GLN A 162 -4.35 4.10 -7.44
CA GLN A 162 -5.68 4.36 -6.90
C GLN A 162 -6.12 5.79 -7.25
N VAL A 163 -7.12 5.86 -8.14
CA VAL A 163 -7.75 7.10 -8.63
C VAL A 163 -9.25 7.08 -8.34
N GLY A 164 -9.85 8.27 -8.20
CA GLY A 164 -11.28 8.41 -7.97
C GLY A 164 -11.59 9.57 -7.03
N GLN A 165 -12.86 9.66 -6.62
CA GLN A 165 -13.27 10.62 -5.60
C GLN A 165 -12.72 10.20 -4.24
N SER A 166 -11.92 11.07 -3.63
CA SER A 166 -11.44 10.88 -2.27
C SER A 166 -12.43 11.49 -1.27
N LEU A 167 -12.59 10.84 -0.13
CA LEU A 167 -13.32 11.41 1.00
C LEU A 167 -12.43 12.44 1.70
N VAL A 168 -13.05 13.46 2.30
CA VAL A 168 -12.34 14.37 3.22
C VAL A 168 -11.78 13.55 4.38
N TYR A 169 -10.45 13.49 4.47
CA TYR A 169 -9.69 12.68 5.43
C TYR A 169 -9.42 13.39 6.76
N SER A 170 -9.38 14.72 6.76
CA SER A 170 -9.26 15.54 7.96
C SER A 170 -10.14 16.79 7.85
N PRO A 171 -10.98 17.11 8.85
CA PRO A 171 -11.79 18.33 8.83
C PRO A 171 -10.96 19.62 8.74
N THR A 172 -9.70 19.59 9.19
CA THR A 172 -8.78 20.74 9.19
C THR A 172 -7.92 20.83 7.93
N SER A 173 -8.00 19.84 7.05
CA SER A 173 -7.32 19.79 5.75
C SER A 173 -8.22 19.05 4.75
N PRO A 174 -9.32 19.70 4.31
CA PRO A 174 -10.35 19.11 3.46
C PRO A 174 -9.92 18.84 2.02
#